data_AF-A0A6H0ITB7-F1
#
_entry.id   AF-A0A6H0ITB7-F1
#
_cell.length_a   1.000
_cell.length_b   1.000
_cell.length_c   1.000
_cell.angle_alpha   90.00
_cell.angle_beta   90.00
_cell.angle_gamma   90.00
#
_symmetry.space_group_name_H-M   'P 1'
#
loop_
_entity.id
_entity.type
_entity.pdbx_description
1 polymer ?
#
loop_
_entity_poly.entity_id
_entity_poly.type
_entity_poly.pdbx_seq_one_letter_code
_entity_poly.pdbx_strand_id
1 'polypeptide(L)'
;MSSRKRIIVVGAGIAGLAAAKELQAHGHEVLVLEARDRIGGRIWTSHYWPDMPVDLGATWIHGIEGNAITALADDLQAERLRTSADRTTTFNAAGAVITDAEEVLLEEITIEVDRLVERAQDRDPDVSVRDAIRPLEERLAPSRASSQLLGLLLNSSIEHEYCPSLNQLSAHWFDTGGEFAGEDAFFVHGLEVITEFLRVT
;
A
#
# COMPACT_ATOMS: atom_id res chain seq x y z
N MET A 1 -26.92 -4.46 29.54
CA MET A 1 -25.70 -5.22 29.23
C MET A 1 -26.04 -6.25 28.16
N SER A 2 -25.30 -6.26 27.05
CA SER A 2 -25.45 -7.31 26.01
C SER A 2 -25.09 -8.67 26.60
N SER A 3 -25.85 -9.72 26.27
CA SER A 3 -25.57 -11.09 26.73
C SER A 3 -24.26 -11.60 26.12
N ARG A 4 -23.45 -12.35 26.88
CA ARG A 4 -22.27 -13.06 26.35
C ARG A 4 -22.68 -13.97 25.18
N LYS A 5 -21.98 -13.84 24.05
CA LYS A 5 -22.18 -14.64 22.83
C LYS A 5 -20.94 -15.50 22.55
N ARG A 6 -21.13 -16.57 21.78
CA ARG A 6 -20.05 -17.37 21.18
C ARG A 6 -19.91 -16.95 19.73
N ILE A 7 -18.70 -16.57 19.33
CA ILE A 7 -18.43 -15.98 18.02
C ILE A 7 -17.22 -16.70 17.42
N ILE A 8 -17.32 -17.05 16.14
CA ILE A 8 -16.19 -17.58 15.37
C ILE A 8 -15.72 -16.48 14.43
N VAL A 9 -14.41 -16.21 14.48
CA VAL A 9 -13.71 -15.34 13.52
C VAL A 9 -12.88 -16.23 12.60
N VAL A 10 -13.03 -16.07 11.29
CA VAL A 10 -12.29 -16.85 10.29
C VAL A 10 -11.17 -15.97 9.71
N GLY A 11 -9.94 -16.42 9.85
CA GLY A 11 -8.71 -15.72 9.48
C GLY A 11 -8.08 -14.96 10.66
N ALA A 12 -6.82 -15.24 10.94
CA ALA A 12 -5.99 -14.56 11.94
C ALA A 12 -5.02 -13.54 11.31
N GLY A 13 -5.47 -12.84 10.26
CA GLY A 13 -4.83 -11.60 9.81
C GLY A 13 -5.21 -10.41 10.70
N ILE A 14 -4.63 -9.23 10.44
CA ILE A 14 -4.85 -8.02 11.27
C ILE A 14 -6.33 -7.71 11.53
N ALA A 15 -7.20 -7.82 10.52
CA ALA A 15 -8.64 -7.57 10.66
C ALA A 15 -9.32 -8.57 11.59
N GLY A 16 -9.01 -9.86 11.46
CA GLY A 16 -9.60 -10.91 12.30
C GLY A 16 -9.09 -10.85 13.74
N LEU A 17 -7.79 -10.60 13.92
CA LEU A 17 -7.19 -10.44 15.25
C LEU A 17 -7.74 -9.19 15.97
N ALA A 18 -7.85 -8.06 15.28
CA ALA A 18 -8.46 -6.84 15.84
C ALA A 18 -9.92 -7.08 16.26
N ALA A 19 -10.74 -7.68 15.39
CA ALA A 19 -12.12 -8.02 15.71
C ALA A 19 -12.20 -8.98 16.91
N ALA A 20 -11.36 -10.01 16.96
CA ALA A 20 -11.34 -10.97 18.04
C ALA A 20 -10.98 -10.32 19.39
N LYS A 21 -9.95 -9.47 19.40
CA LYS A 21 -9.51 -8.74 20.59
C LYS A 21 -10.60 -7.81 21.12
N GLU A 22 -11.27 -7.07 20.23
CA GLU A 22 -12.36 -6.16 20.59
C GLU A 22 -13.57 -6.92 21.16
N LEU A 23 -13.96 -8.04 20.53
CA LEU A 23 -15.06 -8.88 21.00
C LEU A 23 -14.76 -9.53 22.36
N GLN A 24 -13.51 -9.99 22.58
CA GLN A 24 -13.08 -10.50 23.88
C GLN A 24 -13.11 -9.41 24.96
N ALA A 25 -12.64 -8.20 24.65
CA ALA A 25 -12.69 -7.05 25.57
C ALA A 25 -14.14 -6.70 25.99
N HIS A 26 -15.11 -6.96 25.10
CA HIS A 26 -16.54 -6.83 25.38
C HIS A 26 -17.18 -8.03 26.10
N GLY A 27 -16.38 -8.99 26.57
CA GLY A 27 -16.83 -10.13 27.37
C GLY A 27 -17.48 -11.26 26.57
N HIS A 28 -17.25 -11.33 25.26
CA HIS A 28 -17.71 -12.43 24.42
C HIS A 28 -16.71 -13.59 24.40
N GLU A 29 -17.21 -14.78 24.07
CA GLU A 29 -16.40 -15.97 23.85
C GLU A 29 -16.06 -16.06 22.37
N VAL A 30 -14.78 -16.00 22.04
CA VAL A 30 -14.30 -15.89 20.66
C VAL A 30 -13.38 -17.06 20.32
N LEU A 31 -13.65 -17.73 19.21
CA LEU A 31 -12.77 -18.73 18.60
C LEU A 31 -12.25 -18.18 17.27
N VAL A 32 -10.93 -18.10 17.10
CA VAL A 32 -10.30 -17.71 15.84
C VAL A 32 -9.84 -18.97 15.10
N LEU A 33 -10.24 -19.10 13.84
CA LEU A 33 -9.84 -20.19 12.96
C LEU A 33 -8.94 -19.65 11.84
N GLU A 34 -7.67 -20.01 11.84
CA GLU A 34 -6.70 -19.67 10.81
C GLU A 34 -6.39 -20.90 9.93
N ALA A 35 -6.28 -20.69 8.62
CA ALA A 35 -6.01 -21.76 7.67
C ALA A 35 -4.52 -22.15 7.64
N ARG A 36 -3.62 -21.20 7.94
CA ARG A 36 -2.18 -21.40 8.00
C ARG A 36 -1.73 -21.92 9.36
N ASP A 37 -0.47 -22.33 9.41
CA ASP A 37 0.26 -22.70 10.62
C ASP A 37 0.79 -21.48 11.41
N ARG A 38 0.49 -20.26 10.94
CA ARG A 38 0.88 -18.99 11.56
C ARG A 38 -0.24 -17.95 11.47
N ILE A 39 -0.23 -17.00 12.39
CA ILE A 39 -1.08 -15.81 12.33
C ILE A 39 -0.46 -14.74 11.42
N GLY A 40 -1.11 -13.57 11.34
CA GLY A 40 -0.64 -12.37 10.64
C GLY A 40 -1.11 -12.27 9.18
N GLY A 41 -1.34 -13.40 8.51
CA GLY A 41 -1.83 -13.42 7.12
C GLY A 41 -0.84 -12.75 6.17
N ARG A 42 -1.23 -11.58 5.62
CA ARG A 42 -0.39 -10.73 4.75
C ARG A 42 0.67 -9.91 5.51
N ILE A 43 0.60 -9.90 6.84
CA ILE A 43 1.71 -9.44 7.68
C ILE A 43 2.55 -10.67 7.99
N TRP A 44 3.81 -10.65 7.57
CA TRP A 44 4.72 -11.76 7.77
C TRP A 44 6.17 -11.27 7.77
N THR A 45 6.80 -11.32 8.92
CA THR A 45 8.20 -10.96 9.07
C THR A 45 9.07 -12.23 9.00
N SER A 46 10.12 -12.16 8.20
CA SER A 46 11.16 -13.18 8.10
C SER A 46 12.32 -12.85 9.02
N HIS A 47 12.65 -13.79 9.91
CA HIS A 47 13.79 -13.71 10.83
C HIS A 47 15.01 -14.50 10.34
N TYR A 48 15.11 -14.73 9.02
CA TYR A 48 16.25 -15.44 8.45
C TYR A 48 17.57 -14.70 8.72
N TRP A 49 17.54 -13.37 8.79
CA TRP A 49 18.66 -12.52 9.21
C TRP A 49 18.41 -12.04 10.64
N PRO A 50 19.14 -12.57 11.64
CA PRO A 50 18.82 -12.31 13.05
C PRO A 50 18.85 -10.83 13.45
N ASP A 51 19.75 -10.05 12.84
CA ASP A 51 19.93 -8.63 13.13
C ASP A 51 19.08 -7.72 12.23
N MET A 52 18.34 -8.28 11.28
CA MET A 52 17.55 -7.52 10.30
C MET A 52 16.32 -8.33 9.86
N PRO A 53 15.26 -8.35 10.68
CA PRO A 53 13.98 -8.90 10.27
C PRO A 53 13.48 -8.20 9.00
N VAL A 54 12.92 -8.97 8.07
CA VAL A 54 12.41 -8.45 6.79
C VAL A 54 10.94 -8.78 6.65
N ASP A 55 10.10 -7.76 6.54
CA ASP A 55 8.69 -7.93 6.20
C ASP A 55 8.56 -8.42 4.75
N LEU A 56 7.93 -9.58 4.58
CA LEU A 56 7.61 -10.21 3.29
C LEU A 56 6.23 -9.80 2.77
N GLY A 57 5.59 -8.82 3.42
CA GLY A 57 4.24 -8.36 3.14
C GLY A 57 4.11 -6.88 3.48
N ALA A 58 3.13 -6.52 4.30
CA ALA A 58 2.99 -5.14 4.74
C ALA A 58 4.16 -4.74 5.66
N THR A 59 4.70 -3.54 5.42
CA THR A 59 5.92 -3.01 6.07
C THR A 59 5.72 -1.57 6.57
N TRP A 60 5.10 -0.73 5.74
CA TRP A 60 4.91 0.69 6.02
C TRP A 60 3.57 1.00 6.70
N ILE A 61 3.60 2.05 7.51
CA ILE A 61 2.46 2.87 7.91
C ILE A 61 2.46 4.06 6.95
N HIS A 62 1.47 4.11 6.06
CA HIS A 62 1.26 5.24 5.16
C HIS A 62 0.46 6.33 5.87
N GLY A 63 1.08 7.50 6.05
CA GLY A 63 0.54 8.60 6.85
C GLY A 63 0.42 8.24 8.34
N ILE A 64 1.29 8.80 9.19
CA ILE A 64 1.30 8.49 10.62
C ILE A 64 0.27 9.26 11.47
N GLU A 65 -0.31 10.34 10.96
CA GLU A 65 -1.21 11.21 11.72
C GLU A 65 -2.64 10.67 11.75
N GLY A 66 -3.17 10.40 12.95
CA GLY A 66 -4.52 9.85 13.13
C GLY A 66 -4.67 8.37 12.72
N ASN A 67 -3.58 7.72 12.34
CA ASN A 67 -3.56 6.33 11.90
C ASN A 67 -3.61 5.37 13.11
N ALA A 68 -4.53 4.40 13.07
CA ALA A 68 -4.73 3.43 14.15
C ALA A 68 -3.48 2.55 14.39
N ILE A 69 -2.69 2.28 13.35
CA ILE A 69 -1.45 1.51 13.48
C ILE A 69 -0.39 2.32 14.22
N THR A 70 -0.32 3.63 14.00
CA THR A 70 0.56 4.54 14.76
C THR A 70 0.22 4.47 16.25
N ALA A 71 -1.07 4.58 16.60
CA ALA A 71 -1.51 4.51 18.00
C ALA A 71 -1.13 3.17 18.67
N LEU A 72 -1.33 2.05 17.96
CA LEU A 72 -0.91 0.73 18.46
C LEU A 72 0.61 0.62 18.61
N ALA A 73 1.38 1.18 17.67
CA ALA A 73 2.83 1.20 17.74
C ALA A 73 3.33 2.03 18.93
N ASP A 74 2.67 3.16 19.23
CA ASP A 74 2.99 4.00 20.39
C ASP A 74 2.72 3.27 21.71
N ASP A 75 1.57 2.61 21.83
CA ASP A 75 1.20 1.80 23.00
C ASP A 75 2.22 0.67 23.27
N LEU A 76 2.76 0.10 22.19
CA LEU A 76 3.78 -0.94 22.23
C LEU A 76 5.21 -0.41 22.41
N GLN A 77 5.40 0.91 22.33
CA GLN A 77 6.71 1.55 22.22
C GLN A 77 7.56 0.93 21.10
N ALA A 78 6.92 0.54 19.99
CA ALA A 78 7.57 -0.12 18.88
C ALA A 78 8.51 0.84 18.14
N GLU A 79 9.74 0.40 17.93
CA GLU A 79 10.75 1.18 17.21
C GLU A 79 10.39 1.30 15.72
N ARG A 80 10.38 2.54 15.24
CA ARG A 80 10.03 2.88 13.86
C ARG A 80 11.01 3.88 13.28
N LEU A 81 11.24 3.78 11.97
CA LEU A 81 11.99 4.75 11.20
C LEU A 81 11.06 5.48 10.23
N ARG A 82 11.24 6.79 10.10
CA ARG A 82 10.48 7.60 9.15
C ARG A 82 11.08 7.53 7.76
N THR A 83 10.21 7.51 6.76
CA THR A 83 10.56 7.51 5.35
C THR A 83 9.78 8.61 4.65
N SER A 84 10.40 9.22 3.63
CA SER A 84 9.78 10.27 2.83
C SER A 84 9.80 9.84 1.38
N ALA A 85 8.61 9.80 0.76
CA ALA A 85 8.45 9.55 -0.66
C ALA A 85 9.03 10.69 -1.51
N ASP A 86 9.08 11.91 -0.97
CA ASP A 86 9.60 13.10 -1.66
C ASP A 86 11.14 13.12 -1.78
N ARG A 87 11.83 12.16 -1.15
CA ARG A 87 13.30 12.10 -1.10
C ARG A 87 13.84 10.92 -1.90
N THR A 88 13.57 10.93 -3.20
CA THR A 88 13.98 9.89 -4.16
C THR A 88 15.09 10.35 -5.10
N THR A 89 15.84 9.39 -5.63
CA THR A 89 16.78 9.59 -6.73
C THR A 89 16.51 8.54 -7.78
N THR A 90 16.21 8.96 -9.00
CA THR A 90 15.81 8.07 -10.09
C THR A 90 17.02 7.75 -10.97
N PHE A 91 17.24 6.46 -11.19
CA PHE A 91 18.32 5.96 -12.05
C PHE A 91 17.72 5.31 -13.30
N ASN A 92 18.36 5.56 -14.44
CA ASN A 92 18.02 4.87 -15.68
C ASN A 92 18.62 3.45 -15.72
N ALA A 93 18.29 2.69 -16.77
CA ALA A 93 18.75 1.31 -16.95
C ALA A 93 20.28 1.16 -17.11
N ALA A 94 21.01 2.25 -17.34
CA ALA A 94 22.48 2.26 -17.38
C ALA A 94 23.11 2.59 -16.01
N GLY A 95 22.30 2.81 -14.97
CA GLY A 95 22.76 3.18 -13.63
C GLY A 95 23.15 4.65 -13.49
N ALA A 96 22.81 5.50 -14.46
CA ALA A 96 23.00 6.94 -14.36
C ALA A 96 21.75 7.61 -13.79
N VAL A 97 21.94 8.66 -12.99
CA VAL A 97 20.84 9.52 -12.55
C VAL A 97 20.18 10.16 -13.77
N ILE A 98 18.86 10.26 -13.78
CA ILE A 98 18.14 10.97 -14.85
C ILE A 98 18.54 12.44 -14.87
N THR A 99 18.52 13.04 -16.05
CA THR A 99 18.87 14.45 -16.24
C THR A 99 17.73 15.38 -15.82
N ASP A 100 18.04 16.64 -15.51
CA ASP A 100 17.02 17.67 -15.21
C ASP A 100 15.94 17.76 -16.30
N ALA A 101 16.31 17.56 -17.58
CA ALA A 101 15.36 17.56 -18.69
C ALA A 101 14.43 16.33 -18.67
N GLU A 102 14.92 15.18 -18.21
CA GLU A 102 14.11 13.98 -18.02
C GLU A 102 13.21 14.10 -16.79
N GLU A 103 13.66 14.78 -15.72
CA GLU A 103 12.82 15.09 -14.56
C GLU A 103 11.65 16.00 -14.93
N VAL A 104 11.92 17.09 -15.65
CA VAL A 104 10.87 17.99 -16.16
C VAL A 104 9.91 17.23 -17.08
N LEU A 105 10.42 16.38 -17.98
CA LEU A 105 9.57 15.57 -18.85
C LEU A 105 8.73 14.55 -18.07
N LEU A 106 9.28 13.95 -17.01
CA LEU A 106 8.53 13.04 -16.15
C LEU A 106 7.37 13.77 -15.46
N GLU A 107 7.61 14.96 -14.93
CA GLU A 107 6.57 15.81 -14.33
C GLU A 107 5.47 16.19 -15.33
N GLU A 108 5.86 16.58 -16.56
CA GLU A 108 4.90 16.86 -17.65
C GLU A 108 4.04 15.65 -18.01
N ILE A 109 4.64 14.45 -18.04
CA ILE A 109 3.93 13.20 -18.30
C ILE A 109 2.96 12.89 -17.16
N THR A 110 3.38 13.05 -15.90
CA THR A 110 2.52 12.86 -14.71
C THR A 110 1.27 13.72 -14.79
N ILE A 111 1.44 15.03 -14.99
CA ILE A 111 0.32 15.98 -15.08
C ILE A 111 -0.67 15.59 -16.19
N GLU A 112 -0.17 15.12 -17.33
CA GLU A 112 -1.04 14.72 -18.44
C GLU A 112 -1.72 13.36 -18.20
N VAL A 113 -1.05 12.40 -17.54
CA VAL A 113 -1.68 11.13 -17.12
C VAL A 113 -2.83 11.42 -16.16
N ASP A 114 -2.59 12.20 -15.10
CA ASP A 114 -3.59 12.55 -14.10
C ASP A 114 -4.81 13.20 -14.78
N ARG A 115 -4.56 14.18 -15.64
CA ARG A 115 -5.61 14.86 -16.40
C ARG A 115 -6.43 13.91 -17.29
N LEU A 116 -5.79 12.93 -17.93
CA LEU A 116 -6.48 11.97 -18.80
C LEU A 116 -7.32 10.99 -17.98
N VAL A 117 -6.82 10.57 -16.83
CA VAL A 117 -7.52 9.70 -15.89
C VAL A 117 -8.71 10.41 -15.25
N GLU A 118 -8.54 11.64 -14.74
CA GLU A 118 -9.63 12.47 -14.21
C GLU A 118 -10.75 12.65 -15.24
N ARG A 119 -10.41 12.96 -16.49
CA ARG A 119 -11.41 13.06 -17.57
C ARG A 119 -12.11 11.74 -17.88
N ALA A 120 -11.47 10.61 -17.60
CA ALA A 120 -12.06 9.30 -17.81
C ALA A 120 -12.97 8.89 -16.65
N GLN A 121 -12.72 9.39 -15.43
CA GLN A 121 -13.59 9.20 -14.26
C GLN A 121 -15.02 9.73 -14.50
N ASP A 122 -15.17 10.80 -15.28
CA ASP A 122 -16.48 11.37 -15.62
C ASP A 122 -17.20 10.68 -16.80
N ARG A 123 -16.61 9.65 -17.44
CA ARG A 123 -17.19 9.00 -18.63
C ARG A 123 -18.17 7.90 -18.25
N ASP A 124 -19.19 7.68 -19.09
CA ASP A 124 -20.07 6.50 -19.02
C ASP A 124 -20.17 5.90 -20.44
N PRO A 125 -19.78 4.62 -20.65
CA PRO A 125 -19.35 3.62 -19.67
C PRO A 125 -17.93 3.85 -19.11
N ASP A 126 -17.63 3.22 -17.97
CA ASP A 126 -16.28 3.11 -17.40
C ASP A 126 -15.30 2.48 -18.41
N VAL A 127 -14.04 2.88 -18.31
CA VAL A 127 -12.93 2.41 -19.14
C VAL A 127 -11.75 2.03 -18.25
N SER A 128 -10.79 1.28 -18.78
CA SER A 128 -9.58 1.01 -18.00
C SER A 128 -8.64 2.23 -17.98
N VAL A 129 -7.77 2.32 -16.98
CA VAL A 129 -6.71 3.35 -16.93
C VAL A 129 -5.85 3.31 -18.20
N ARG A 130 -5.52 2.11 -18.73
CA ARG A 130 -4.83 1.95 -20.02
C ARG A 130 -5.59 2.61 -21.18
N ASP A 131 -6.89 2.38 -21.28
CA ASP A 131 -7.70 2.96 -22.34
C ASP A 131 -7.77 4.49 -22.23
N ALA A 132 -7.82 5.03 -21.01
CA ALA A 132 -7.81 6.47 -20.76
C ALA A 132 -6.52 7.15 -21.26
N ILE A 133 -5.37 6.54 -21.03
CA ILE A 133 -4.05 7.12 -21.36
C ILE A 133 -3.54 6.75 -22.76
N ARG A 134 -4.24 5.89 -23.51
CA ARG A 134 -3.78 5.39 -24.83
C ARG A 134 -3.35 6.50 -25.81
N PRO A 135 -4.06 7.65 -25.94
CA PRO A 135 -3.60 8.73 -26.82
C PRO A 135 -2.24 9.31 -26.42
N LEU A 136 -1.93 9.34 -25.11
CA LEU A 136 -0.63 9.76 -24.61
C LEU A 136 0.44 8.72 -24.94
N GLU A 137 0.16 7.44 -24.71
CA GLU A 137 1.07 6.34 -25.05
C GLU A 137 1.46 6.37 -26.53
N GLU A 138 0.49 6.52 -27.44
CA GLU A 138 0.73 6.60 -28.88
C GLU A 138 1.56 7.83 -29.27
N ARG A 139 1.32 8.97 -28.61
CA ARG A 139 2.07 10.21 -28.84
C ARG A 139 3.54 10.10 -28.38
N LEU A 140 3.80 9.41 -27.27
CA LEU A 140 5.14 9.28 -26.70
C LEU A 140 5.93 8.10 -27.29
N ALA A 141 5.26 7.12 -27.90
CA ALA A 141 5.85 5.91 -28.46
C ALA A 141 7.06 6.12 -29.40
N PRO A 142 7.13 7.15 -30.26
CA PRO A 142 8.29 7.38 -31.11
C PRO A 142 9.58 7.71 -30.35
N SER A 143 9.48 8.25 -29.13
CA SER A 143 10.61 8.60 -28.28
C SER A 143 10.84 7.50 -27.24
N ARG A 144 11.98 6.81 -27.36
CA ARG A 144 12.36 5.78 -26.37
C ARG A 144 12.44 6.35 -24.95
N ALA A 145 13.02 7.54 -24.80
CA ALA A 145 13.15 8.20 -23.50
C ALA A 145 11.77 8.49 -22.89
N SER A 146 10.87 9.11 -23.65
CA SER A 146 9.51 9.42 -23.18
C SER A 146 8.69 8.17 -22.86
N SER A 147 8.84 7.11 -23.68
CA SER A 147 8.17 5.83 -23.44
C SER A 147 8.68 5.16 -22.16
N GLN A 148 9.98 5.26 -21.87
CA GLN A 148 10.57 4.72 -20.65
C GLN A 148 10.12 5.50 -19.40
N LEU A 149 10.04 6.82 -19.48
CA LEU A 149 9.55 7.67 -18.38
C LEU A 149 8.06 7.43 -18.11
N LEU A 150 7.23 7.31 -19.15
CA LEU A 150 5.83 6.90 -18.98
C LEU A 150 5.74 5.52 -18.34
N GLY A 151 6.52 4.55 -18.81
CA GLY A 151 6.54 3.20 -18.23
C GLY A 151 6.97 3.20 -16.75
N LEU A 152 7.96 4.03 -16.38
CA LEU A 152 8.38 4.23 -15.00
C LEU A 152 7.22 4.75 -14.16
N LEU A 153 6.62 5.87 -14.55
CA LEU A 153 5.49 6.49 -13.85
C LEU A 153 4.34 5.50 -13.62
N LEU A 154 3.89 4.84 -14.70
CA LEU A 154 2.76 3.92 -14.65
C LEU A 154 3.05 2.72 -13.73
N ASN A 155 4.29 2.25 -13.71
CA ASN A 155 4.68 1.15 -12.84
C ASN A 155 4.80 1.60 -11.38
N SER A 156 5.50 2.70 -11.11
CA SER A 156 5.82 3.15 -9.75
C SER A 156 4.64 3.76 -9.02
N SER A 157 3.75 4.45 -9.73
CA SER A 157 2.70 5.27 -9.13
C SER A 157 1.30 4.69 -9.29
N ILE A 158 1.11 3.68 -10.16
CA ILE A 158 -0.20 3.07 -10.37
C ILE A 158 -0.15 1.55 -10.20
N GLU A 159 0.59 0.81 -11.03
CA GLU A 159 0.55 -0.66 -10.97
C GLU A 159 1.12 -1.22 -9.66
N HIS A 160 2.20 -0.64 -9.13
CA HIS A 160 2.76 -1.04 -7.85
C HIS A 160 1.84 -0.72 -6.67
N GLU A 161 1.16 0.44 -6.72
CA GLU A 161 0.28 0.91 -5.65
C GLU A 161 -1.04 0.12 -5.62
N TYR A 162 -1.68 -0.03 -6.77
CA TYR A 162 -3.03 -0.57 -6.84
C TYR A 162 -3.08 -2.07 -7.15
N CYS A 163 -2.01 -2.64 -7.74
CA CYS A 163 -1.77 -4.07 -8.05
C CYS A 163 -2.27 -4.63 -9.41
N PRO A 164 -3.51 -4.41 -9.89
CA PRO A 164 -3.92 -4.88 -11.22
C PRO A 164 -3.16 -4.22 -12.35
N SER A 165 -3.08 -4.91 -13.50
CA SER A 165 -2.65 -4.28 -14.74
C SER A 165 -3.57 -3.13 -15.11
N LEU A 166 -3.03 -2.08 -15.73
CA LEU A 166 -3.81 -0.94 -16.22
C LEU A 166 -4.91 -1.31 -17.22
N ASN A 167 -4.87 -2.51 -17.82
CA ASN A 167 -5.93 -3.02 -18.69
C ASN A 167 -7.19 -3.46 -17.92
N GLN A 168 -7.07 -3.71 -16.62
CA GLN A 168 -8.14 -4.18 -15.75
C GLN A 168 -8.50 -3.15 -14.66
N LEU A 169 -7.62 -2.19 -14.43
CA LEU A 169 -7.80 -1.14 -13.44
C LEU A 169 -8.84 -0.13 -13.94
N SER A 170 -9.96 0.00 -13.22
CA SER A 170 -11.05 0.94 -13.52
C SER A 170 -10.55 2.37 -13.45
N ALA A 171 -10.82 3.19 -14.47
CA ALA A 171 -10.52 4.61 -14.41
C ALA A 171 -11.39 5.30 -13.36
N HIS A 172 -12.64 4.87 -13.17
CA HIS A 172 -13.56 5.46 -12.19
C HIS A 172 -13.13 5.31 -10.74
N TRP A 173 -12.64 4.14 -10.36
CA TRP A 173 -12.64 3.74 -8.94
C TRP A 173 -11.28 3.37 -8.37
N PHE A 174 -10.21 3.31 -9.17
CA PHE A 174 -8.94 2.74 -8.69
C PHE A 174 -8.34 3.52 -7.52
N ASP A 175 -8.46 4.84 -7.54
CA ASP A 175 -7.97 5.80 -6.55
C ASP A 175 -9.02 6.15 -5.50
N THR A 176 -10.12 5.39 -5.40
CA THR A 176 -11.14 5.62 -4.39
C THR A 176 -10.64 5.18 -3.02
N GLY A 177 -10.44 6.15 -2.12
CA GLY A 177 -9.98 5.89 -0.76
C GLY A 177 -9.86 7.16 0.05
N GLY A 178 -9.47 7.00 1.31
CA GLY A 178 -9.00 8.09 2.13
C GLY A 178 -7.56 7.82 2.53
N GLU A 179 -6.78 8.88 2.69
CA GLU A 179 -5.38 8.82 3.10
C GLU A 179 -5.22 9.41 4.50
N PHE A 180 -4.22 8.93 5.22
CA PHE A 180 -3.77 9.56 6.46
C PHE A 180 -2.68 10.59 6.15
N ALA A 181 -2.63 11.67 6.92
CA ALA A 181 -1.60 12.70 6.76
C ALA A 181 -0.29 12.31 7.47
N GLY A 182 0.75 13.12 7.23
CA GLY A 182 2.07 12.97 7.85
C GLY A 182 3.02 12.08 7.04
N GLU A 183 4.27 12.01 7.48
CA GLU A 183 5.29 11.15 6.87
C GLU A 183 4.94 9.67 7.03
N ASP A 184 5.55 8.84 6.18
CA ASP A 184 5.46 7.39 6.32
C ASP A 184 6.47 6.90 7.36
N ALA A 185 6.18 5.73 7.93
CA ALA A 185 7.12 5.06 8.82
C ALA A 185 7.07 3.54 8.63
N PHE A 186 8.16 2.84 8.93
CA PHE A 186 8.16 1.38 8.99
C PHE A 186 8.74 0.87 10.31
N PHE A 187 8.39 -0.37 10.67
CA PHE A 187 8.82 -1.01 11.91
C PHE A 187 10.23 -1.58 11.75
N VAL A 188 11.14 -1.22 12.65
CA VAL A 188 12.54 -1.71 12.60
C VAL A 188 12.62 -3.22 12.81
N HIS A 189 11.74 -3.76 13.65
CA HIS A 189 11.71 -5.18 14.02
C HIS A 189 10.57 -5.96 13.34
N GLY A 190 10.00 -5.38 12.27
CA GLY A 190 8.89 -5.96 11.51
C GLY A 190 7.50 -5.59 12.03
N LEU A 191 6.53 -5.54 11.11
CA LEU A 191 5.14 -5.21 11.40
C LEU A 191 4.43 -6.29 12.22
N GLU A 192 4.98 -7.51 12.30
CA GLU A 192 4.38 -8.62 13.05
C GLU A 192 4.16 -8.31 14.54
N VAL A 193 4.89 -7.35 15.12
CA VAL A 193 4.69 -6.90 16.51
C VAL A 193 3.24 -6.47 16.77
N ILE A 194 2.58 -5.89 15.76
CA ILE A 194 1.16 -5.53 15.82
C ILE A 194 0.29 -6.78 15.88
N THR A 195 0.58 -7.79 15.05
CA THR A 195 -0.22 -9.02 15.03
C THR A 195 -0.02 -9.86 16.29
N GLU A 196 1.18 -9.89 16.85
CA GLU A 196 1.45 -10.54 18.14
C GLU A 196 0.74 -9.82 19.29
N PHE A 197 0.69 -8.48 19.28
CA PHE A 197 -0.09 -7.74 20.27
C PHE A 197 -1.60 -8.03 20.17
N LEU A 198 -2.13 -8.13 18.96
CA LEU A 198 -3.55 -8.38 18.73
C LEU A 198 -3.97 -9.84 18.98
N ARG A 199 -3.00 -10.74 19.19
CA ARG A 199 -3.25 -12.15 19.48
C ARG A 199 -4.15 -12.30 20.72
N VAL A 200 -5.23 -13.05 20.54
CA VAL A 200 -6.14 -13.44 21.62
C VAL A 200 -5.67 -14.76 22.25
N THR A 201 -5.80 -14.88 23.57
CA THR A 201 -5.53 -16.13 24.31
C THR A 201 -6.79 -16.95 24.51
#